data_AF-A0A2T3LFV1-F1
#
_entry.id   AF-A0A2T3LFV1-F1
#
_cell.length_a   1.000
_cell.length_b   1.000
_cell.length_c   1.000
_cell.angle_alpha   90.00
_cell.angle_beta   90.00
_cell.angle_gamma   90.00
#
_symmetry.space_group_name_H-M   'P 1'
#
loop_
_entity.id
_entity.type
_entity.pdbx_description
1 polymer ?
#
loop_
_entity_poly.entity_id
_entity_poly.type
_entity_poly.pdbx_seq_one_letter_code
_entity_poly.pdbx_strand_id
1 'polypeptide(L)'
;MKVIITTLLLTLSSIALTGCSKATTPQQADIAVFEQFLSENPISSINPSIDIASIYQPGDPLFEGVLNIQRKLWGEAEKALQPLADKKNPEAMYWLATITYGSSIYDTPKAGKMLIEAAELGNPYAALFFSPDSRYCNMYFKNQCSEKWVEKAQKLFAEQAEY
;
A
#
# COMPACT_ATOMS: atom_id res chain seq x y z
N MET A 1 35.26 18.20 32.46
CA MET A 1 33.91 18.37 31.85
C MET A 1 33.96 18.95 30.44
N LYS A 2 34.64 20.07 30.21
CA LYS A 2 34.70 20.75 28.90
C LYS A 2 35.26 19.86 27.77
N VAL A 3 36.35 19.14 28.01
CA VAL A 3 36.97 18.21 27.04
C VAL A 3 36.01 17.10 26.62
N ILE A 4 35.31 16.47 27.58
CA ILE A 4 34.37 15.37 27.30
C ILE A 4 33.20 15.85 26.43
N ILE A 5 32.67 17.05 26.70
CA ILE A 5 31.57 17.63 25.91
C ILE A 5 32.05 17.97 24.48
N THR A 6 33.27 18.50 24.33
CA THR A 6 33.84 18.80 23.01
C THR A 6 34.09 17.53 22.19
N THR A 7 34.62 16.46 22.83
CA THR A 7 34.82 15.18 22.15
C THR A 7 33.49 14.53 21.75
N LEU A 8 32.46 14.60 22.62
CA LEU A 8 31.13 14.05 22.33
C LEU A 8 30.44 14.78 21.18
N LEU A 9 30.55 16.11 21.13
CA LEU A 9 30.02 16.94 20.03
C LEU A 9 30.73 16.66 18.69
N LEU A 10 32.06 16.47 18.72
CA LEU A 10 32.83 16.07 17.54
C LEU A 10 32.41 14.69 17.03
N THR A 11 32.19 13.72 17.92
CA THR A 11 31.71 12.39 17.51
C THR A 11 30.29 12.40 16.96
N LEU A 12 29.37 13.18 17.55
CA LEU A 12 27.99 13.30 17.07
C LEU A 12 27.91 13.99 15.69
N SER A 13 28.75 15.00 15.47
CA SER A 13 28.86 15.72 14.19
C SER A 13 29.32 14.80 13.06
N SER A 14 30.24 13.88 13.32
CA SER A 14 30.73 12.93 12.31
C SER A 14 29.66 11.94 11.86
N ILE A 15 28.82 11.47 12.79
CA ILE A 15 27.71 10.54 12.52
C ILE A 15 26.60 11.23 11.73
N ALA A 16 26.32 12.51 12.02
CA ALA A 16 25.32 13.30 11.30
C ALA A 16 25.73 13.58 9.84
N LEU A 17 27.02 13.66 9.53
CA LEU A 17 27.53 13.92 8.17
C LEU A 17 27.59 12.67 7.29
N THR A 18 27.66 11.47 7.87
CA THR A 18 27.63 10.19 7.11
C THR A 18 26.22 9.64 6.90
N GLY A 19 25.20 10.20 7.58
CA GLY A 19 23.81 9.72 7.54
C GLY A 19 23.02 10.05 6.27
N CYS A 20 23.60 10.79 5.32
CA CYS A 20 23.00 11.05 4.01
C CYS A 20 23.82 10.41 2.89
N SER A 21 23.95 9.08 2.89
CA SER A 21 24.53 8.39 1.74
C SER A 21 23.55 8.49 0.56
N LYS A 22 23.99 9.08 -0.55
CA LYS A 22 23.32 8.90 -1.85
C LYS A 22 23.14 7.40 -2.11
N ALA A 23 22.05 7.01 -2.77
CA ALA A 23 21.85 5.64 -3.23
C ALA A 23 23.14 5.13 -3.90
N THR A 24 23.78 4.14 -3.29
CA THR A 24 25.01 3.55 -3.81
C THR A 24 24.63 2.65 -4.98
N THR A 25 25.23 2.89 -6.14
CA THR A 25 25.12 1.96 -7.26
C THR A 25 25.83 0.66 -6.90
N PRO A 26 25.19 -0.51 -7.12
CA PRO A 26 25.81 -1.80 -6.86
C PRO A 26 27.16 -1.93 -7.56
N GLN A 27 28.17 -2.37 -6.83
CA GLN A 27 29.51 -2.63 -7.32
C GLN A 27 29.70 -4.14 -7.55
N GLN A 28 30.70 -4.50 -8.34
CA GLN A 28 31.02 -5.91 -8.61
C GLN A 28 31.28 -6.71 -7.31
N ALA A 29 31.85 -6.07 -6.28
CA ALA A 29 32.08 -6.69 -4.98
C ALA A 29 30.78 -7.03 -4.22
N ASP A 30 29.69 -6.30 -4.47
CA ASP A 30 28.38 -6.56 -3.84
C ASP A 30 27.78 -7.89 -4.34
N ILE A 31 28.14 -8.32 -5.56
CA ILE A 31 27.75 -9.64 -6.09
C ILE A 31 28.32 -10.75 -5.22
N ALA A 32 29.58 -10.64 -4.80
CA ALA A 32 30.20 -11.66 -3.95
C ALA A 32 29.53 -11.74 -2.57
N VAL A 33 29.15 -10.60 -1.99
CA VAL A 33 28.40 -10.54 -0.72
C VAL A 33 27.01 -11.16 -0.87
N PHE A 34 26.33 -10.89 -2.00
CA PHE A 34 25.01 -11.45 -2.27
C PHE A 34 25.06 -12.97 -2.54
N GLU A 35 26.03 -13.43 -3.33
CA GLU A 35 26.29 -14.85 -3.57
C GLU A 35 26.61 -15.59 -2.26
N GLN A 36 27.44 -14.99 -1.40
CA GLN A 36 27.72 -15.52 -0.07
C GLN A 36 26.42 -15.63 0.75
N PHE A 37 25.61 -14.58 0.79
CA PHE A 37 24.31 -14.60 1.47
C PHE A 37 23.40 -15.71 0.95
N LEU A 38 23.28 -15.90 -0.37
CA LEU A 38 22.49 -16.97 -0.97
C LEU A 38 23.06 -18.37 -0.66
N SER A 39 24.38 -18.50 -0.57
CA SER A 39 25.04 -19.77 -0.23
C SER A 39 24.84 -20.15 1.25
N GLU A 40 24.82 -19.15 2.13
CA GLU A 40 24.57 -19.31 3.58
C GLU A 40 23.08 -19.48 3.89
N ASN A 41 22.21 -18.94 3.01
CA ASN A 41 20.76 -19.04 3.09
C ASN A 41 20.21 -19.71 1.82
N PRO A 42 20.56 -20.99 1.58
CA PRO A 42 20.15 -21.67 0.36
C PRO A 42 18.63 -21.71 0.29
N ILE A 43 18.06 -21.10 -0.75
CA ILE A 43 16.64 -21.20 -1.08
C ILE A 43 16.43 -22.64 -1.58
N SER A 44 16.21 -23.57 -0.66
CA SER A 44 16.06 -25.01 -0.95
C SER A 44 14.78 -25.32 -1.74
N SER A 45 13.83 -24.39 -1.72
CA SER A 45 12.63 -24.37 -2.54
C SER A 45 12.13 -22.92 -2.63
N ILE A 46 11.53 -22.54 -3.76
CA ILE A 46 10.63 -21.39 -3.75
C ILE A 46 9.54 -21.77 -2.74
N ASN A 47 9.45 -21.06 -1.62
CA ASN A 47 8.35 -21.27 -0.70
C ASN A 47 7.05 -21.11 -1.51
N PRO A 48 6.21 -22.15 -1.66
CA PRO A 48 4.97 -22.03 -2.41
C PRO A 48 4.03 -21.01 -1.76
N SER A 49 4.19 -20.78 -0.46
CA SER A 49 3.67 -19.60 0.21
C SER A 49 4.53 -18.40 -0.18
N ILE A 50 3.96 -17.56 -1.04
CA ILE A 50 4.36 -16.17 -1.16
C ILE A 50 4.00 -15.53 0.18
N ASP A 51 4.88 -15.65 1.17
CA ASP A 51 4.77 -14.97 2.47
C ASP A 51 5.18 -13.49 2.32
N ILE A 52 4.65 -12.85 1.27
CA ILE A 52 4.59 -11.40 1.21
C ILE A 52 3.49 -11.02 2.20
N ALA A 53 3.67 -9.93 2.94
CA ALA A 53 2.72 -9.36 3.89
C ALA A 53 1.41 -8.84 3.24
N SER A 54 0.84 -9.62 2.32
CA SER A 54 -0.48 -9.44 1.74
C SER A 54 -1.47 -10.25 2.57
N ILE A 55 -2.53 -9.59 3.01
CA ILE A 55 -3.68 -10.28 3.62
C ILE A 55 -4.38 -11.20 2.62
N TYR A 56 -4.21 -10.97 1.31
CA TYR A 56 -4.72 -11.82 0.25
C TYR A 56 -3.65 -12.84 -0.15
N GLN A 57 -3.99 -14.12 -0.04
CA GLN A 57 -3.11 -15.26 -0.32
C GLN A 57 -3.58 -16.01 -1.58
N PRO A 58 -2.74 -16.83 -2.23
CA PRO A 58 -3.18 -17.65 -3.36
C PRO A 58 -4.43 -18.47 -3.02
N GLY A 59 -5.46 -18.37 -3.86
CA GLY A 59 -6.78 -18.96 -3.63
C GLY A 59 -7.84 -17.97 -3.11
N ASP A 60 -7.42 -16.81 -2.59
CA ASP A 60 -8.34 -15.69 -2.35
C ASP A 60 -8.81 -15.09 -3.68
N PRO A 61 -10.11 -14.83 -3.88
CA PRO A 61 -10.63 -14.20 -5.09
C PRO A 61 -9.95 -12.88 -5.48
N LEU A 62 -9.45 -12.11 -4.50
CA LEU A 62 -8.80 -10.82 -4.72
C LEU A 62 -7.29 -10.93 -5.01
N PHE A 63 -6.70 -12.11 -4.79
CA PHE A 63 -5.25 -12.30 -4.84
C PHE A 63 -4.64 -11.82 -6.16
N GLU A 64 -5.13 -12.32 -7.29
CA GLU A 64 -4.61 -11.95 -8.61
C GLU A 64 -4.81 -10.47 -8.93
N GLY A 65 -5.94 -9.90 -8.53
CA GLY A 65 -6.23 -8.48 -8.71
C GLY A 65 -5.21 -7.61 -7.98
N VAL A 66 -5.02 -7.84 -6.69
CA VAL A 66 -4.11 -7.06 -5.84
C VAL A 66 -2.65 -7.30 -6.21
N LEU A 67 -2.26 -8.53 -6.54
CA LEU A 67 -0.92 -8.85 -7.04
C LEU A 67 -0.59 -8.07 -8.32
N ASN A 68 -1.54 -7.99 -9.26
CA ASN A 68 -1.36 -7.24 -10.49
C ASN A 68 -1.29 -5.73 -10.25
N ILE A 69 -2.02 -5.19 -9.26
CA ILE A 69 -1.86 -3.79 -8.81
C ILE A 69 -0.43 -3.54 -8.32
N GLN A 70 0.10 -4.39 -7.44
CA GLN A 70 1.46 -4.26 -6.90
C GLN A 70 2.52 -4.29 -8.00
N ARG A 71 2.28 -5.08 -9.06
CA ARG A 71 3.15 -5.20 -10.23
C ARG A 71 2.92 -4.11 -11.29
N LYS A 72 1.98 -3.19 -11.06
CA LYS A 72 1.57 -2.13 -11.99
C LYS A 72 1.00 -2.66 -13.33
N LEU A 73 0.45 -3.86 -13.31
CA LEU A 73 -0.21 -4.51 -14.45
C LEU A 73 -1.71 -4.14 -14.44
N TRP A 74 -2.02 -2.86 -14.64
CA TRP A 74 -3.36 -2.30 -14.41
C TRP A 74 -4.48 -2.99 -15.19
N GLY A 75 -4.24 -3.31 -16.46
CA GLY A 75 -5.24 -4.00 -17.30
C GLY A 75 -5.52 -5.44 -16.84
N GLU A 76 -4.53 -6.14 -16.29
CA GLU A 76 -4.73 -7.48 -15.73
C GLU A 76 -5.40 -7.41 -14.35
N ALA A 77 -5.07 -6.38 -13.55
CA ALA A 77 -5.78 -6.10 -12.31
C ALA A 77 -7.26 -5.80 -12.56
N GLU A 78 -7.59 -4.96 -13.56
CA GLU A 78 -8.97 -4.67 -13.94
C GLU A 78 -9.74 -5.93 -14.34
N LYS A 79 -9.17 -6.76 -15.23
CA LYS A 79 -9.79 -8.04 -15.64
C LYS A 79 -10.09 -8.96 -14.46
N ALA A 80 -9.20 -9.01 -13.47
CA ALA A 80 -9.38 -9.84 -12.28
C ALA A 80 -10.42 -9.25 -11.30
N LEU A 81 -10.44 -7.93 -11.12
CA LEU A 81 -11.27 -7.26 -10.11
C LEU A 81 -12.68 -6.92 -10.60
N GLN A 82 -12.86 -6.58 -11.88
CA GLN A 82 -14.15 -6.14 -12.44
C GLN A 82 -15.29 -7.15 -12.19
N PRO A 83 -15.12 -8.47 -12.43
CA PRO A 83 -16.20 -9.43 -12.19
C PRO A 83 -16.64 -9.53 -10.71
N LEU A 84 -15.72 -9.25 -9.79
CA LEU A 84 -15.99 -9.24 -8.35
C LEU A 84 -16.66 -7.93 -7.94
N ALA A 85 -16.20 -6.80 -8.48
CA ALA A 85 -16.81 -5.49 -8.27
C ALA A 85 -18.24 -5.45 -8.83
N ASP A 86 -18.49 -6.05 -10.00
CA ASP A 86 -19.83 -6.16 -10.59
C ASP A 86 -20.78 -6.96 -9.70
N LYS A 87 -20.26 -7.94 -8.95
CA LYS A 87 -20.99 -8.72 -7.93
C LYS A 87 -21.07 -8.00 -6.57
N LYS A 88 -20.72 -6.71 -6.51
CA LYS A 88 -20.78 -5.89 -5.30
C LYS A 88 -19.87 -6.38 -4.18
N ASN A 89 -18.74 -7.02 -4.51
CA ASN A 89 -17.71 -7.29 -3.52
C ASN A 89 -17.02 -5.97 -3.12
N PRO A 90 -17.10 -5.55 -1.85
CA PRO A 90 -16.67 -4.22 -1.43
C PRO A 90 -15.14 -4.03 -1.50
N GLU A 91 -14.36 -5.08 -1.23
CA GLU A 91 -12.91 -5.06 -1.38
C GLU A 91 -12.48 -4.93 -2.85
N ALA A 92 -13.13 -5.66 -3.75
CA ALA A 92 -12.84 -5.58 -5.19
C ALA A 92 -13.17 -4.20 -5.74
N MET A 93 -14.31 -3.61 -5.35
CA MET A 93 -14.69 -2.25 -5.71
C MET A 93 -13.65 -1.23 -5.23
N TYR A 94 -13.17 -1.36 -3.99
CA TYR A 94 -12.12 -0.50 -3.45
C TYR A 94 -10.84 -0.59 -4.30
N TRP A 95 -10.31 -1.80 -4.49
CA TRP A 95 -9.07 -2.01 -5.25
C TRP A 95 -9.20 -1.53 -6.70
N LEU A 96 -10.29 -1.86 -7.38
CA LEU A 96 -10.53 -1.42 -8.74
C LEU A 96 -10.62 0.10 -8.84
N ALA A 97 -11.33 0.74 -7.91
CA ALA A 97 -11.44 2.18 -7.89
C ALA A 97 -10.10 2.87 -7.65
N THR A 98 -9.21 2.28 -6.82
CA THR A 98 -7.88 2.86 -6.52
C THR A 98 -6.97 2.97 -7.74
N ILE A 99 -7.14 2.10 -8.74
CA ILE A 99 -6.41 2.17 -10.02
C ILE A 99 -7.18 2.93 -11.11
N THR A 100 -8.42 3.33 -10.84
CA THR A 100 -9.33 3.96 -11.82
C THR A 100 -9.48 5.47 -11.61
N TYR A 101 -9.48 5.96 -10.36
CA TYR A 101 -9.87 7.35 -10.07
C TYR A 101 -8.99 8.41 -10.75
N GLY A 102 -7.72 8.09 -11.00
CA GLY A 102 -6.75 9.01 -11.62
C GLY A 102 -6.58 8.84 -13.13
N SER A 103 -7.29 7.90 -13.77
CA SER A 103 -7.02 7.50 -15.16
C SER A 103 -7.55 8.48 -16.19
N SER A 104 -8.73 9.07 -15.96
CA SER A 104 -9.30 10.10 -16.81
C SER A 104 -10.43 10.88 -16.11
N ILE A 105 -10.81 12.04 -16.66
CA ILE A 105 -11.98 12.80 -16.18
C ILE A 105 -13.30 12.02 -16.25
N TYR A 106 -13.37 10.99 -17.10
CA TYR A 106 -14.55 10.14 -17.26
C TYR A 106 -14.56 8.97 -16.28
N ASP A 107 -13.39 8.56 -15.80
CA ASP A 107 -13.24 7.42 -14.90
C ASP A 107 -13.27 7.86 -13.43
N THR A 108 -12.85 9.09 -13.12
CA THR A 108 -12.96 9.65 -11.77
C THR A 108 -14.38 9.51 -11.20
N PRO A 109 -15.47 9.91 -11.87
CA PRO A 109 -16.82 9.77 -11.33
C PRO A 109 -17.25 8.31 -11.16
N LYS A 110 -16.78 7.39 -12.01
CA LYS A 110 -17.07 5.95 -11.89
C LYS A 110 -16.38 5.38 -10.65
N ALA A 111 -15.09 5.69 -10.47
CA ALA A 111 -14.33 5.29 -9.30
C ALA A 111 -14.91 5.87 -8.01
N GLY A 112 -15.36 7.13 -8.02
CA GLY A 112 -16.04 7.74 -6.87
C GLY A 112 -17.31 7.00 -6.46
N LYS A 113 -18.14 6.58 -7.43
CA LYS A 113 -19.32 5.75 -7.16
C LYS A 113 -18.94 4.39 -6.56
N MET A 114 -17.93 3.73 -7.13
CA MET A 114 -17.43 2.46 -6.60
C MET A 114 -16.90 2.59 -5.17
N LEU A 115 -16.15 3.65 -4.86
CA LEU A 115 -15.62 3.89 -3.51
C LEU A 115 -16.73 4.18 -2.50
N ILE A 116 -17.72 5.00 -2.85
CA ILE A 116 -18.86 5.26 -1.96
C ILE A 116 -19.63 3.97 -1.69
N GLU A 117 -19.93 3.20 -2.74
CA GLU A 117 -20.65 1.94 -2.61
C GLU A 117 -19.85 0.91 -1.78
N ALA A 118 -18.55 0.79 -2.01
CA ALA A 118 -17.65 -0.04 -1.20
C ALA A 118 -17.67 0.37 0.27
N ALA A 119 -17.60 1.68 0.56
CA ALA A 119 -17.69 2.22 1.91
C ALA A 119 -19.05 1.88 2.53
N GLU A 120 -20.15 2.07 1.80
CA GLU A 120 -21.50 1.74 2.26
C GLU A 120 -21.65 0.27 2.63
N LEU A 121 -21.10 -0.62 1.80
CA LEU A 121 -21.07 -2.08 1.96
C LEU A 121 -20.07 -2.58 3.02
N GLY A 122 -19.32 -1.70 3.67
CA GLY A 122 -18.51 -2.04 4.84
C GLY A 122 -17.00 -2.16 4.59
N ASN A 123 -16.47 -1.67 3.46
CA ASN A 123 -15.02 -1.56 3.30
C ASN A 123 -14.50 -0.35 4.12
N PRO A 124 -13.68 -0.56 5.18
CA PRO A 124 -13.20 0.52 6.04
C PRO A 124 -12.23 1.46 5.32
N TYR A 125 -11.44 0.94 4.38
CA TYR A 125 -10.47 1.73 3.61
C TYR A 125 -11.15 2.67 2.62
N ALA A 126 -12.26 2.26 2.02
CA ALA A 126 -13.09 3.06 1.14
C ALA A 126 -13.83 4.16 1.94
N ALA A 127 -14.28 3.85 3.16
CA ALA A 127 -14.79 4.88 4.06
C ALA A 127 -13.69 5.89 4.41
N LEU A 128 -12.52 5.41 4.88
CA LEU A 128 -11.40 6.28 5.25
C LEU A 128 -10.91 7.14 4.08
N PHE A 129 -11.00 6.64 2.85
CA PHE A 129 -10.66 7.37 1.64
C PHE A 129 -11.38 8.72 1.56
N PHE A 130 -12.63 8.84 2.04
CA PHE A 130 -13.43 10.07 2.04
C PHE A 130 -13.30 10.91 3.32
N SER A 131 -12.27 10.67 4.14
CA SER A 131 -11.91 11.58 5.23
C SER A 131 -11.67 13.01 4.71
N PRO A 132 -12.08 14.07 5.44
CA PRO A 132 -11.71 15.45 5.13
C PRO A 132 -10.21 15.69 5.06
N ASP A 133 -9.40 14.87 5.75
CA ASP A 133 -7.93 14.94 5.72
C ASP A 133 -7.30 14.14 4.57
N SER A 134 -8.10 13.38 3.83
CA SER A 134 -7.62 12.61 2.68
C SER A 134 -7.23 13.54 1.53
N ARG A 135 -5.93 13.55 1.20
CA ARG A 135 -5.42 14.28 0.03
C ARG A 135 -6.16 13.88 -1.25
N TYR A 136 -6.41 12.58 -1.43
CA TYR A 136 -7.06 12.05 -2.63
C TYR A 136 -8.54 12.43 -2.71
N CYS A 137 -9.25 12.42 -1.57
CA CYS A 137 -10.61 12.93 -1.54
C CYS A 137 -10.65 14.41 -1.91
N ASN A 138 -9.81 15.23 -1.28
CA ASN A 138 -9.77 16.67 -1.59
C ASN A 138 -9.43 16.96 -3.05
N MET A 139 -8.56 16.15 -3.66
CA MET A 139 -8.12 16.33 -5.04
C MET A 139 -9.18 15.90 -6.07
N TYR A 140 -9.83 14.74 -5.86
CA TYR A 140 -10.69 14.12 -6.88
C TYR A 140 -12.18 14.17 -6.55
N PHE A 141 -12.54 14.31 -5.28
CA PHE A 141 -13.88 14.08 -4.74
C PHE A 141 -14.27 15.09 -3.67
N LYS A 142 -13.81 16.34 -3.79
CA LYS A 142 -13.91 17.38 -2.75
C LYS A 142 -15.30 17.51 -2.10
N ASN A 143 -16.36 17.38 -2.88
CA ASN A 143 -17.75 17.53 -2.40
C ASN A 143 -18.28 16.31 -1.63
N GLN A 144 -17.52 15.21 -1.58
CA GLN A 144 -17.90 13.95 -0.94
C GLN A 144 -17.13 13.72 0.36
N CYS A 145 -16.07 14.50 0.63
CA CYS A 145 -15.26 14.39 1.84
C CYS A 145 -16.08 14.83 3.07
N SER A 146 -16.13 14.01 4.11
CA SER A 146 -16.98 14.28 5.27
C SER A 146 -16.55 13.47 6.49
N GLU A 147 -16.63 14.07 7.68
CA GLU A 147 -16.35 13.42 8.97
C GLU A 147 -17.18 12.14 9.19
N LYS A 148 -18.39 12.06 8.63
CA LYS A 148 -19.24 10.85 8.71
C LYS A 148 -18.50 9.59 8.22
N TRP A 149 -17.60 9.75 7.26
CA TRP A 149 -16.83 8.64 6.69
C TRP A 149 -15.68 8.22 7.59
N VAL A 150 -15.10 9.15 8.37
CA VAL A 150 -14.10 8.87 9.39
C VAL A 150 -14.72 8.03 10.50
N GLU A 151 -15.87 8.46 11.03
CA GLU A 151 -16.61 7.73 12.07
C GLU A 151 -16.98 6.31 11.59
N LYS A 152 -17.45 6.20 10.34
CA LYS A 152 -17.77 4.90 9.74
C LYS A 152 -16.54 4.01 9.60
N ALA A 153 -15.41 4.54 9.12
CA ALA A 153 -14.18 3.78 8.99
C ALA A 153 -13.68 3.27 10.35
N GLN A 154 -13.68 4.13 11.38
CA GLN A 154 -13.27 3.76 12.74
C GLN A 154 -14.12 2.61 13.30
N LYS A 155 -15.45 2.69 13.12
CA LYS A 155 -16.35 1.63 13.52
C LYS A 155 -16.04 0.30 12.81
N LEU A 156 -15.88 0.34 11.49
CA LEU A 156 -15.57 -0.86 10.70
C LEU A 156 -14.21 -1.47 11.08
N PHE A 157 -13.19 -0.65 11.35
CA PHE A 157 -11.90 -1.15 11.84
C PHE A 157 -12.00 -1.76 13.23
N ALA A 158 -12.78 -1.17 14.14
CA ALA A 158 -13.02 -1.75 15.46
C ALA A 158 -13.70 -3.12 15.35
N GLU A 159 -14.74 -3.25 14.51
CA GLU A 159 -15.42 -4.52 14.24
C GLU A 159 -14.45 -5.58 13.65
N GLN A 160 -13.54 -5.19 12.77
CA GLN A 160 -12.53 -6.11 12.19
C GLN A 160 -11.49 -6.56 13.22
N ALA A 161 -11.14 -5.71 14.19
CA ALA A 161 -10.13 -6.02 15.20
C ALA A 161 -10.63 -7.00 16.29
N GLU A 162 -11.92 -7.30 16.32
CA GLU A 162 -12.52 -8.28 17.23
C GLU A 162 -12.35 -9.74 16.77
N TYR A 163 -11.87 -9.96 15.54
CA TYR A 163 -11.64 -11.28 14.93
C TYR A 163 -10.14 -11.62 14.85
#